data_AF-D2SBT5-F1
#
_entry.id   AF-D2SBT5-F1
#
_cell.length_a   1.000
_cell.length_b   1.000
_cell.length_c   1.000
_cell.angle_alpha   90.00
_cell.angle_beta   90.00
_cell.angle_gamma   90.00
#
_symmetry.space_group_name_H-M   'P 1'
#
loop_
_entity.id
_entity.type
_entity.pdbx_description
1 polymer ?
#
loop_
_entity_poly.entity_id
_entity_poly.type
_entity_poly.pdbx_seq_one_letter_code
_entity_poly.pdbx_strand_id
1 'polypeptide(L)'
;MTVDDRRRRLTRLLSGAGAVWGLTLLAAPGRVVDALCPELPRSRRWAVPLLGARLVVQHGAVLAVPAARTVRVGSGVDLLHAASMVPLARSAPYRRAAVISGAVAAGYAVLAPAVAPRPERRQGSGRR
;
A
#
# COMPACT_ATOMS: atom_id res chain seq x y z
N MET A 1 -12.25 -24.64 4.10
CA MET A 1 -11.87 -23.29 3.61
C MET A 1 -11.09 -23.47 2.31
N THR A 2 -11.56 -22.92 1.19
CA THR A 2 -10.87 -23.10 -0.10
C THR A 2 -9.61 -22.24 -0.16
N VAL A 3 -8.72 -22.52 -1.12
CA VAL A 3 -7.50 -21.71 -1.34
C VAL A 3 -7.88 -20.26 -1.69
N ASP A 4 -8.98 -20.05 -2.41
CA ASP A 4 -9.46 -18.71 -2.77
C ASP A 4 -10.08 -17.97 -1.57
N ASP A 5 -10.76 -18.68 -0.66
CA ASP A 5 -11.21 -18.08 0.61
C ASP A 5 -10.03 -17.60 1.45
N ARG A 6 -8.96 -18.41 1.53
CA ARG A 6 -7.73 -18.04 2.23
C ARG A 6 -7.08 -16.81 1.61
N ARG A 7 -6.96 -16.77 0.28
CA ARG A 7 -6.41 -15.63 -0.48
C ARG A 7 -7.23 -14.36 -0.27
N ARG A 8 -8.57 -14.44 -0.33
CA ARG A 8 -9.46 -13.32 -0.03
C ARG A 8 -9.30 -12.79 1.39
N ARG A 9 -9.20 -13.69 2.38
CA ARG A 9 -8.95 -13.30 3.79
C ARG A 9 -7.59 -12.62 3.94
N LEU A 10 -6.52 -13.17 3.37
CA LEU A 10 -5.19 -12.56 3.42
C LEU A 10 -5.16 -11.20 2.73
N THR A 11 -5.79 -11.07 1.56
CA THR A 11 -5.93 -9.79 0.85
C THR A 11 -6.63 -8.74 1.71
N ARG A 12 -7.73 -9.11 2.38
CA ARG A 12 -8.46 -8.24 3.30
C ARG A 12 -7.63 -7.87 4.53
N LEU A 13 -6.89 -8.81 5.13
CA LEU A 13 -6.02 -8.53 6.27
C LEU A 13 -4.90 -7.57 5.92
N LEU A 14 -4.19 -7.82 4.80
CA LEU A 14 -3.14 -6.92 4.31
C LEU A 14 -3.69 -5.52 4.00
N SER A 15 -4.87 -5.45 3.38
CA SER A 15 -5.52 -4.17 3.07
C SER A 15 -6.01 -3.46 4.34
N GLY A 16 -6.56 -4.20 5.29
CA GLY A 16 -6.96 -3.66 6.60
C GLY A 16 -5.77 -3.05 7.35
N ALA A 17 -4.64 -3.76 7.39
CA ALA A 17 -3.41 -3.23 8.00
C ALA A 17 -2.94 -1.94 7.29
N GLY A 18 -2.98 -1.92 5.96
CA GLY A 18 -2.61 -0.75 5.17
C GLY A 18 -3.55 0.44 5.37
N ALA A 19 -4.86 0.19 5.48
CA ALA A 19 -5.87 1.22 5.76
C ALA A 19 -5.71 1.80 7.17
N VAL A 20 -5.48 0.96 8.19
CA VAL A 20 -5.21 1.40 9.57
C VAL A 20 -3.93 2.23 9.62
N TRP A 21 -2.88 1.81 8.93
CA TRP A 21 -1.65 2.59 8.81
C TRP A 21 -1.90 3.95 8.13
N GLY A 22 -2.64 3.97 7.03
CA GLY A 22 -3.03 5.19 6.34
C GLY A 22 -3.82 6.17 7.23
N LEU A 23 -4.78 5.65 8.00
CA LEU A 23 -5.54 6.45 8.98
C LEU A 23 -4.64 7.00 10.08
N THR A 24 -3.67 6.22 10.56
CA THR A 24 -2.70 6.67 11.56
C THR A 24 -1.87 7.84 11.05
N LEU A 25 -1.39 7.76 9.80
CA LEU A 25 -0.66 8.85 9.15
C LEU A 25 -1.52 10.10 8.94
N LEU A 26 -2.82 9.93 8.67
CA LEU A 26 -3.75 11.03 8.44
C LEU A 26 -4.17 11.73 9.74
N ALA A 27 -4.44 10.95 10.79
CA ALA A 27 -4.95 11.46 12.07
C ALA A 27 -3.84 11.99 12.99
N ALA A 28 -2.62 11.46 12.90
CA ALA A 28 -1.53 11.83 13.78
C ALA A 28 -0.17 12.01 13.05
N PRO A 29 -0.10 12.79 11.96
CA PRO A 29 1.10 12.91 11.13
C PRO A 29 2.32 13.41 11.93
N GLY A 30 2.12 14.38 12.83
CA GLY A 30 3.21 14.91 13.66
C GLY A 30 3.83 13.84 14.56
N ARG A 31 3.01 13.09 15.30
CA ARG A 31 3.48 12.01 16.19
C ARG A 31 4.25 10.94 15.43
N VAL A 32 3.78 10.56 14.24
CA VAL A 32 4.46 9.55 13.43
C VAL A 32 5.81 10.06 12.92
N VAL A 33 5.86 11.31 12.44
CA VAL A 33 7.13 11.91 11.99
C VAL A 33 8.11 12.00 13.16
N ASP A 34 7.69 12.51 14.31
CA ASP A 34 8.59 12.68 15.44
C ASP A 34 9.10 11.33 15.98
N ALA A 35 8.30 10.27 15.90
CA ALA A 35 8.70 8.92 16.31
C ALA A 35 9.61 8.19 15.29
N LEU A 36 9.29 8.27 14.00
CA LEU A 36 9.94 7.45 12.97
C LEU A 36 10.96 8.19 12.12
N CYS A 37 10.80 9.49 11.93
CA CYS A 37 11.58 10.31 10.99
C CYS A 37 11.77 11.75 11.52
N PRO A 38 12.31 11.94 12.74
CA PRO A 38 12.42 13.27 13.34
C PRO A 38 13.27 14.23 12.50
N GLU A 39 14.15 13.71 11.65
CA GLU A 39 15.02 14.46 10.74
C GLU A 39 14.27 15.07 9.54
N LEU A 40 13.00 14.70 9.32
CA LEU A 40 12.20 15.19 8.20
C LEU A 40 11.88 16.69 8.36
N PRO A 41 12.24 17.55 7.38
CA PRO A 41 12.01 18.98 7.44
C PRO A 41 10.54 19.34 7.64
N ARG A 42 10.25 20.31 8.52
CA ARG A 42 8.87 20.78 8.80
C ARG A 42 8.12 21.20 7.54
N SER A 43 8.81 21.84 6.59
CA SER A 43 8.26 22.26 5.29
C SER A 43 7.78 21.12 4.39
N ARG A 44 8.15 19.87 4.70
CA ARG A 44 7.79 18.66 3.95
C ARG A 44 6.88 17.70 4.72
N ARG A 45 6.54 18.01 5.98
CA ARG A 45 5.66 17.16 6.82
C ARG A 45 4.25 17.03 6.26
N TRP A 46 3.80 17.95 5.40
CA TRP A 46 2.52 17.85 4.67
C TRP A 46 2.42 16.61 3.76
N ALA A 47 3.56 16.03 3.35
CA ALA A 47 3.57 14.81 2.53
C ALA A 47 3.06 13.58 3.30
N VAL A 48 3.11 13.59 4.63
CA VAL A 48 2.70 12.48 5.49
C VAL A 48 1.19 12.25 5.50
N PRO A 49 0.33 13.27 5.73
CA PRO A 49 -1.11 13.08 5.59
C PRO A 49 -1.52 12.78 4.13
N LEU A 50 -0.80 13.29 3.11
CA LEU A 50 -1.05 12.92 1.72
C LEU A 50 -0.77 11.44 1.44
N LEU A 51 0.33 10.91 1.97
CA LEU A 51 0.64 9.48 1.95
C LEU A 51 -0.45 8.69 2.68
N GLY A 52 -0.87 9.15 3.86
CA GLY A 52 -1.96 8.55 4.63
C GLY A 52 -3.26 8.46 3.83
N ALA A 53 -3.68 9.57 3.22
CA ALA A 53 -4.87 9.63 2.37
C ALA A 53 -4.80 8.64 1.20
N ARG A 54 -3.65 8.58 0.51
CA ARG A 54 -3.44 7.59 -0.55
C ARG A 54 -3.64 6.16 -0.05
N LEU A 55 -3.03 5.79 1.08
CA LEU A 55 -3.15 4.44 1.63
C LEU A 55 -4.60 4.11 1.99
N VAL A 56 -5.33 5.06 2.58
CA VAL A 56 -6.76 4.89 2.89
C VAL A 56 -7.58 4.66 1.62
N VAL A 57 -7.38 5.47 0.58
CA VAL A 57 -8.10 5.31 -0.70
C VAL A 57 -7.75 3.98 -1.36
N GLN A 58 -6.46 3.66 -1.46
CA GLN A 58 -5.99 2.46 -2.14
C GLN A 58 -6.45 1.17 -1.44
N HIS A 59 -6.25 1.08 -0.13
CA HIS A 59 -6.66 -0.11 0.63
C HIS A 59 -8.17 -0.15 0.87
N GLY A 60 -8.83 1.00 1.01
CA GLY A 60 -10.29 1.10 1.03
C GLY A 60 -10.93 0.55 -0.25
N ALA A 61 -10.36 0.89 -1.41
CA ALA A 61 -10.82 0.34 -2.69
C ALA A 61 -10.69 -1.20 -2.75
N VAL A 62 -9.60 -1.76 -2.23
CA VAL A 62 -9.43 -3.23 -2.18
C VAL A 62 -10.38 -3.88 -1.17
N LEU A 63 -10.65 -3.24 -0.03
CA LEU A 63 -11.62 -3.74 0.96
C LEU A 63 -13.05 -3.73 0.41
N ALA A 64 -13.42 -2.66 -0.31
CA ALA A 64 -14.72 -2.53 -0.95
C ALA A 64 -14.88 -3.51 -2.14
N VAL A 65 -13.84 -3.62 -2.97
CA VAL A 65 -13.82 -4.47 -4.18
C VAL A 65 -12.56 -5.33 -4.20
N PRO A 66 -12.57 -6.50 -3.53
CA PRO A 66 -11.42 -7.40 -3.43
C PRO A 66 -11.25 -8.21 -4.71
N ALA A 67 -10.91 -7.52 -5.80
CA ALA A 67 -10.67 -8.08 -7.13
C ALA A 67 -9.18 -8.03 -7.49
N ALA A 68 -8.72 -9.02 -8.27
CA ALA A 68 -7.33 -9.10 -8.71
C ALA A 68 -6.85 -7.85 -9.46
N ARG A 69 -7.75 -7.24 -10.25
CA ARG A 69 -7.46 -6.00 -11.00
C ARG A 69 -7.18 -4.83 -10.06
N THR A 70 -8.03 -4.63 -9.04
CA THR A 70 -7.85 -3.57 -8.03
C THR A 70 -6.51 -3.71 -7.31
N VAL A 71 -6.16 -4.93 -6.90
CA VAL A 71 -4.89 -5.23 -6.23
C VAL A 71 -3.69 -4.94 -7.15
N ARG A 72 -3.75 -5.35 -8.42
CA ARG A 72 -2.67 -5.09 -9.40
C ARG A 72 -2.44 -3.61 -9.65
N VAL A 73 -3.52 -2.82 -9.79
CA VAL A 73 -3.43 -1.37 -9.95
C VAL A 73 -2.75 -0.75 -8.73
N GLY A 74 -3.19 -1.09 -7.51
CA GLY A 74 -2.55 -0.62 -6.29
C GLY A 74 -1.07 -1.00 -6.21
N SER A 75 -0.72 -2.24 -6.59
CA SER A 75 0.66 -2.72 -6.58
C SER A 75 1.57 -1.95 -7.56
N GLY A 76 1.03 -1.54 -8.71
CA GLY A 76 1.75 -0.66 -9.65
C GLY A 76 2.00 0.74 -9.07
N VAL A 77 1.01 1.29 -8.37
CA VAL A 77 1.13 2.58 -7.66
C VAL A 77 2.17 2.49 -6.53
N ASP A 78 2.22 1.36 -5.81
CA ASP A 78 3.22 1.10 -4.77
C ASP A 78 4.63 0.94 -5.35
N LEU A 79 4.77 0.26 -6.49
CA LEU A 79 6.05 0.16 -7.18
C LEU A 79 6.56 1.53 -7.64
N LEU A 80 5.68 2.35 -8.23
CA LEU A 80 6.04 3.70 -8.68
C LEU A 80 6.48 4.58 -7.50
N HIS A 81 5.81 4.46 -6.36
CA HIS A 81 6.20 5.15 -5.14
C HIS A 81 7.54 4.66 -4.57
N ALA A 82 7.74 3.35 -4.51
CA ALA A 82 9.02 2.78 -4.08
C ALA A 82 10.17 3.28 -4.97
N ALA A 83 9.95 3.33 -6.30
CA ALA A 83 10.92 3.87 -7.24
C ALA A 83 11.20 5.36 -7.00
N SER A 84 10.18 6.18 -6.73
CA SER A 84 10.35 7.61 -6.47
C SER A 84 11.08 7.91 -5.15
N MET A 85 11.11 6.96 -4.21
CA MET A 85 11.88 7.09 -2.98
C MET A 85 13.38 6.83 -3.16
N VAL A 86 13.81 6.15 -4.24
CA VAL A 86 15.22 5.79 -4.46
C VAL A 86 16.17 7.00 -4.50
N PRO A 87 15.86 8.10 -5.22
CA PRO A 87 16.69 9.30 -5.18
C PRO A 87 16.71 9.96 -3.79
N LEU A 88 15.56 9.98 -3.10
CA LEU A 88 15.41 10.61 -1.78
C LEU A 88 16.17 9.85 -0.68
N ALA A 89 16.39 8.54 -0.85
CA ALA A 89 17.18 7.73 0.06
C ALA A 89 18.65 8.21 0.19
N ARG A 90 19.15 8.98 -0.79
CA ARG A 90 20.51 9.56 -0.75
C ARG A 90 20.61 10.89 0.00
N SER A 91 19.49 11.52 0.32
CA SER A 91 19.48 12.82 1.01
C SER A 91 19.32 12.62 2.52
N ALA A 92 20.29 13.07 3.32
CA ALA A 92 20.27 12.93 4.78
C ALA A 92 18.92 13.29 5.45
N PRO A 93 18.28 14.45 5.16
CA PRO A 93 16.99 14.80 5.79
C PRO A 93 15.81 13.93 5.35
N TYR A 94 15.89 13.25 4.22
CA TYR A 94 14.79 12.43 3.68
C TYR A 94 15.04 10.93 3.76
N ARG A 95 16.29 10.52 4.00
CA ARG A 95 16.74 9.13 3.86
C ARG A 95 15.88 8.16 4.67
N ARG A 96 15.63 8.46 5.94
CA ARG A 96 14.86 7.56 6.82
C ARG A 96 13.41 7.43 6.37
N ALA A 97 12.76 8.55 6.05
CA ALA A 97 11.40 8.57 5.51
C ALA A 97 11.30 7.84 4.17
N ALA A 98 12.26 8.07 3.27
CA ALA A 98 12.33 7.44 1.95
C ALA A 98 12.53 5.92 2.05
N VAL A 99 13.44 5.47 2.93
CA VAL A 99 13.68 4.03 3.15
C VAL A 99 12.45 3.35 3.76
N ILE A 100 11.87 3.91 4.83
CA ILE A 100 10.69 3.29 5.48
C ILE A 100 9.50 3.27 4.51
N SER A 101 9.15 4.41 3.93
CA SER A 101 8.00 4.52 3.03
C SER A 101 8.21 3.68 1.76
N GLY A 102 9.40 3.72 1.18
CA GLY A 102 9.76 2.95 -0.01
C GLY A 102 9.79 1.44 0.24
N ALA A 103 10.32 1.00 1.38
CA ALA A 103 10.36 -0.43 1.73
C ALA A 103 8.95 -0.99 1.99
N VAL A 104 8.09 -0.25 2.69
CA VAL A 104 6.69 -0.64 2.90
C VAL A 104 5.98 -0.75 1.55
N ALA A 105 6.12 0.25 0.68
CA ALA A 105 5.51 0.23 -0.65
C ALA A 105 6.03 -0.94 -1.51
N ALA A 106 7.34 -1.18 -1.53
CA ALA A 106 7.92 -2.32 -2.24
C ALA A 106 7.38 -3.66 -1.69
N GLY A 107 7.25 -3.79 -0.37
CA GLY A 107 6.63 -4.95 0.27
C GLY A 107 5.19 -5.18 -0.18
N TYR A 108 4.36 -4.14 -0.20
CA TYR A 108 2.99 -4.23 -0.70
C TYR A 108 2.92 -4.56 -2.19
N ALA A 109 3.79 -3.95 -3.01
CA ALA A 109 3.86 -4.21 -4.45
C ALA A 109 4.13 -5.69 -4.78
N VAL A 110 4.88 -6.39 -3.92
CA VAL A 110 5.19 -7.82 -4.07
C VAL A 110 4.16 -8.72 -3.40
N LEU A 111 3.79 -8.44 -2.15
CA LEU A 111 2.95 -9.32 -1.34
C LEU A 111 1.48 -9.28 -1.76
N ALA A 112 0.96 -8.10 -2.13
CA ALA A 112 -0.46 -7.97 -2.45
C ALA A 112 -0.89 -8.79 -3.68
N PRO A 113 -0.15 -8.78 -4.81
CA PRO A 113 -0.45 -9.67 -5.94
C PRO A 113 -0.33 -11.15 -5.59
N ALA A 114 0.61 -11.53 -4.72
CA ALA A 114 0.86 -12.92 -4.35
C ALA A 114 -0.34 -13.55 -3.63
N VAL A 115 -1.07 -12.78 -2.83
CA VAL A 115 -2.26 -13.23 -2.10
C VAL A 115 -3.58 -12.83 -2.76
N ALA A 116 -3.55 -12.13 -3.90
CA ALA A 116 -4.74 -11.66 -4.59
C ALA A 116 -5.69 -12.84 -4.95
N PRO A 117 -7.02 -12.62 -4.93
CA PRO A 117 -7.98 -13.60 -5.42
C PRO A 117 -7.71 -13.87 -6.90
N ARG A 118 -7.83 -15.13 -7.33
CA ARG A 118 -7.70 -15.43 -8.75
C ARG A 118 -8.93 -14.88 -9.49
N PRO A 119 -8.76 -14.35 -10.72
CA PRO A 119 -9.91 -14.13 -11.57
C PRO A 119 -10.56 -15.50 -11.81
N GLU A 120 -11.86 -15.61 -11.55
CA GLU A 120 -12.65 -16.72 -12.08
C GLU A 120 -12.39 -16.74 -13.58
N ARG A 121 -11.68 -17.76 -14.09
CA ARG A 121 -11.70 -18.03 -15.52
C ARG A 121 -13.17 -18.22 -15.81
N ARG A 122 -13.76 -17.27 -16.55
CA ARG A 122 -15.03 -17.45 -17.22
C ARG A 122 -14.90 -18.81 -17.91
N GLN A 123 -15.53 -19.85 -17.36
CA GLN A 123 -15.70 -21.10 -18.08
C GLN A 123 -16.50 -20.70 -19.30
N GLY A 124 -15.77 -20.46 -20.39
CA GLY A 124 -16.35 -20.35 -21.72
C GLY A 124 -17.00 -21.70 -21.95
N SER A 125 -18.29 -21.74 -21.63
CA SER A 125 -19.26 -22.69 -22.15
C SER A 125 -18.86 -23.05 -23.59
N GLY A 126 -18.25 -24.21 -23.75
CA GLY A 126 -18.36 -24.94 -25.00
C GLY A 126 -19.84 -25.25 -25.21
N ARG A 127 -20.37 -24.77 -26.33
CA ARG A 127 -21.61 -25.11 -27.06
C ARG A 127 -21.96 -23.84 -27.86
N ARG A 128 -21.92 -23.82 -29.19
CA ARG A 128 -22.23 -24.83 -30.20
C ARG A 128 -21.36 -24.65 -31.42
#